data_AF-A0AA38FME0-F1
#
_entry.id   AF-A0AA38FME0-F1
#
_cell.length_a   1.000
_cell.length_b   1.000
_cell.length_c   1.000
_cell.angle_alpha   90.00
_cell.angle_beta   90.00
_cell.angle_gamma   90.00
#
_symmetry.space_group_name_H-M   'P 1'
#
loop_
_entity.id
_entity.type
_entity.pdbx_description
1 polymer ?
#
loop_
_entity_poly.entity_id
_entity_poly.type
_entity_poly.pdbx_seq_one_letter_code
_entity_poly.pdbx_strand_id
1 'polypeptide(L)'
;MAMSRIKLLRNKRDMQLKQMRRDLSLLLQSGQDPSARIRVEHIIREQNIMAAYDIIELFCELIVARLPIIVSQSKCPVDLREALSSLIFAAPRCADIPELQDIRDLFGAKYGKEFVAAAAELRPDCGVNRTIIEKLSVKTPNGEVKLKLMKEIAKEYQVDWDPAESEAELFKRPEDLL
;
A
#
# COMPACT_ATOMS: atom_id res chain seq x y z
N MET A 1 10.94 14.79 9.02
CA MET A 1 9.52 14.96 9.40
C MET A 1 8.67 13.79 8.91
N ALA A 2 8.68 13.46 7.60
CA ALA A 2 7.99 12.29 7.05
C ALA A 2 8.26 10.97 7.80
N MET A 3 9.54 10.63 8.08
CA MET A 3 9.89 9.39 8.81
C MET A 3 9.28 9.32 10.22
N SER A 4 9.29 10.42 10.98
CA SER A 4 8.67 10.46 12.31
C SER A 4 7.15 10.25 12.23
N ARG A 5 6.49 10.81 11.21
CA ARG A 5 5.05 10.60 10.95
C ARG A 5 4.75 9.17 10.56
N ILE A 6 5.56 8.57 9.68
CA ILE A 6 5.45 7.16 9.29
C ILE A 6 5.49 6.26 10.52
N LYS A 7 6.45 6.46 11.44
CA LYS A 7 6.53 5.68 12.69
C LYS A 7 5.26 5.78 13.55
N LEU A 8 4.70 6.97 13.70
CA LEU A 8 3.43 7.16 14.43
C LEU A 8 2.25 6.47 13.74
N LEU A 9 2.15 6.59 12.42
CA LEU A 9 1.10 5.96 11.63
C LEU A 9 1.19 4.43 11.69
N ARG A 10 2.40 3.87 11.67
CA ARG A 10 2.64 2.43 11.79
C ARG A 10 2.10 1.89 13.11
N ASN A 11 2.41 2.55 14.23
CA ASN A 11 1.90 2.14 15.54
C ASN A 11 0.37 2.19 15.61
N LYS A 12 -0.24 3.26 15.07
CA LYS A 12 -1.70 3.40 15.03
C LYS A 12 -2.36 2.31 14.18
N ARG A 13 -1.85 2.08 12.97
CA ARG A 13 -2.39 1.09 12.03
C ARG A 13 -2.19 -0.35 12.52
N ASP A 14 -1.09 -0.65 13.21
CA ASP A 14 -0.87 -1.98 13.82
C ASP A 14 -1.97 -2.33 14.83
N MET A 15 -2.32 -1.39 15.71
CA MET A 15 -3.43 -1.57 16.66
C MET A 15 -4.77 -1.74 15.93
N GLN A 16 -5.03 -0.94 14.89
CA GLN A 16 -6.25 -1.06 14.08
C GLN A 16 -6.33 -2.40 13.36
N LEU A 17 -5.22 -2.89 12.79
CA LEU A 17 -5.15 -4.18 12.12
C LEU A 17 -5.46 -5.34 13.08
N LYS A 18 -4.91 -5.32 14.30
CA LYS A 18 -5.24 -6.32 15.32
C LYS A 18 -6.73 -6.32 15.65
N GLN A 19 -7.32 -5.14 15.83
CA GLN A 19 -8.76 -5.03 16.07
C GLN A 19 -9.57 -5.54 14.87
N MET A 20 -9.21 -5.15 13.65
CA MET A 20 -9.93 -5.60 12.45
C MET A 20 -9.85 -7.11 12.24
N ARG A 21 -8.71 -7.75 12.55
CA ARG A 21 -8.57 -9.22 12.49
C ARG A 21 -9.48 -9.91 13.50
N ARG A 22 -9.57 -9.39 14.72
CA ARG A 22 -10.52 -9.88 15.73
C ARG A 22 -11.97 -9.67 15.30
N ASP A 23 -12.30 -8.51 14.74
CA ASP A 23 -13.66 -8.28 14.24
C ASP A 23 -14.00 -9.26 13.10
N LEU A 24 -13.05 -9.54 12.20
CA LEU A 24 -13.23 -10.53 11.16
C LEU A 24 -13.50 -11.92 11.76
N SER A 25 -12.74 -12.34 12.78
CA SER A 25 -12.96 -13.66 13.40
C SER A 25 -14.36 -13.77 14.01
N LEU A 26 -14.89 -12.70 14.60
CA LEU A 26 -16.27 -12.66 15.11
C LEU A 26 -17.33 -12.75 13.98
N LEU A 27 -17.07 -12.13 12.82
CA LEU A 27 -17.94 -12.25 11.64
C LEU A 27 -17.96 -13.70 11.12
N LEU A 28 -16.80 -14.35 11.05
CA LEU A 28 -16.69 -15.76 10.64
C LEU A 28 -17.43 -16.68 11.62
N GLN A 29 -17.25 -16.46 12.93
CA GLN A 29 -17.91 -17.25 13.97
C GLN A 29 -19.45 -17.12 13.94
N SER A 30 -19.96 -15.96 13.51
CA SER A 30 -21.40 -15.69 13.40
C SER A 30 -21.98 -16.05 12.02
N GLY A 31 -21.19 -16.63 11.11
CA GLY A 31 -21.61 -17.00 9.76
C GLY A 31 -21.91 -15.81 8.84
N GLN A 32 -21.40 -14.62 9.16
CA GLN A 32 -21.61 -13.40 8.37
C GLN A 32 -20.59 -13.28 7.24
N ASP A 33 -20.52 -14.32 6.41
CA ASP A 33 -19.55 -14.49 5.33
C ASP A 33 -19.49 -13.31 4.34
N PRO A 34 -20.62 -12.70 3.88
CA PRO A 34 -20.59 -11.51 3.04
C PRO A 34 -19.86 -10.32 3.68
N SER A 35 -20.15 -10.04 4.96
CA SER A 35 -19.48 -8.99 5.73
C SER A 35 -18.01 -9.31 5.96
N ALA A 36 -17.68 -10.57 6.19
CA ALA A 36 -16.32 -11.04 6.37
C ALA A 36 -15.49 -10.84 5.08
N ARG A 37 -16.05 -11.10 3.89
CA ARG A 37 -15.40 -10.86 2.59
C ARG A 37 -15.08 -9.39 2.35
N ILE A 38 -15.96 -8.48 2.76
CA ILE A 38 -15.70 -7.03 2.70
C ILE A 38 -14.62 -6.64 3.71
N ARG A 39 -14.70 -7.16 4.94
CA ARG A 39 -13.76 -6.84 6.02
C ARG A 39 -12.34 -7.32 5.70
N VAL A 40 -12.18 -8.52 5.15
CA VAL A 40 -10.84 -9.04 4.78
C VAL A 40 -10.19 -8.20 3.68
N GLU A 41 -10.97 -7.72 2.72
CA GLU A 41 -10.46 -6.81 1.68
C GLU A 41 -9.92 -5.51 2.28
N HIS A 42 -10.62 -4.94 3.26
CA HIS A 42 -10.14 -3.77 3.98
C HIS A 42 -8.83 -4.04 4.74
N ILE A 43 -8.73 -5.20 5.42
CA ILE A 43 -7.49 -5.61 6.11
C ILE A 43 -6.32 -5.70 5.11
N ILE A 44 -6.53 -6.28 3.93
CA ILE A 44 -5.48 -6.39 2.90
C ILE A 44 -5.02 -5.01 2.42
N ARG A 45 -5.96 -4.08 2.20
CA ARG A 45 -5.63 -2.70 1.80
C ARG A 45 -4.79 -2.01 2.87
N GLU A 46 -5.16 -2.17 4.14
CA GLU A 46 -4.42 -1.60 5.27
C GLU A 46 -3.01 -2.21 5.42
N GLN A 47 -2.87 -3.53 5.24
CA GLN A 47 -1.57 -4.20 5.20
C GLN A 47 -0.70 -3.74 4.03
N ASN A 48 -1.30 -3.50 2.86
CA ASN A 48 -0.57 -3.00 1.70
C ASN A 48 -0.05 -1.57 1.92
N ILE A 49 -0.84 -0.70 2.55
CA ILE A 49 -0.40 0.66 2.90
C ILE A 49 0.75 0.60 3.91
N MET A 50 0.67 -0.26 4.92
CA MET A 50 1.76 -0.49 5.87
C MET A 50 3.05 -0.93 5.15
N ALA A 51 2.96 -1.92 4.26
CA ALA A 51 4.12 -2.36 3.47
C ALA A 51 4.69 -1.25 2.57
N ALA A 52 3.84 -0.37 2.04
CA ALA A 52 4.29 0.78 1.26
C ALA A 52 5.02 1.82 2.13
N TYR A 53 4.58 2.03 3.37
CA TYR A 53 5.25 2.94 4.30
C TYR A 53 6.68 2.51 4.62
N ASP A 54 6.94 1.21 4.71
CA ASP A 54 8.27 0.67 4.96
C ASP A 54 9.24 1.05 3.82
N ILE A 55 8.78 0.94 2.58
CA ILE A 55 9.55 1.31 1.39
C ILE A 55 9.71 2.82 1.28
N ILE A 56 8.66 3.59 1.59
CA ILE A 56 8.71 5.06 1.63
C ILE A 56 9.73 5.54 2.67
N GLU A 57 9.75 4.94 3.86
CA GLU A 57 10.71 5.26 4.92
C GLU A 57 12.14 5.01 4.44
N LEU A 58 12.41 3.84 3.86
CA LEU A 58 13.72 3.49 3.28
C LEU A 58 14.15 4.50 2.19
N PHE A 59 13.24 4.90 1.30
CA PHE A 59 13.54 5.87 0.25
C PHE A 59 13.78 7.28 0.81
N CYS A 60 13.05 7.69 1.85
CA CYS A 60 13.33 8.95 2.55
C CYS A 60 14.74 8.93 3.17
N GLU A 61 15.16 7.84 3.81
CA GLU A 61 16.50 7.69 4.37
C GLU A 61 17.59 7.77 3.30
N LEU A 62 17.40 7.07 2.17
CA LEU A 62 18.33 7.11 1.03
C LEU A 62 18.48 8.53 0.47
N ILE A 63 17.37 9.25 0.28
CA ILE A 63 17.40 10.61 -0.25
C ILE A 63 18.14 11.54 0.71
N VAL A 64 17.88 11.44 2.01
CA VAL A 64 18.57 12.23 3.04
C VAL A 64 20.08 11.97 3.00
N ALA A 65 20.49 10.70 2.96
CA ALA A 65 21.90 10.31 2.89
C ALA A 65 22.60 10.79 1.61
N ARG A 66 21.85 11.02 0.53
CA ARG A 66 22.37 11.42 -0.79
C ARG A 66 22.05 12.87 -1.17
N LEU A 67 21.57 13.68 -0.22
CA LEU A 67 21.24 15.09 -0.44
C LEU A 67 22.37 15.90 -1.09
N PRO A 68 23.66 15.78 -0.72
CA PRO A 68 24.73 16.55 -1.37
C PRO A 68 24.84 16.26 -2.88
N ILE A 69 24.64 15.01 -3.28
CA ILE A 69 24.67 14.59 -4.69
C ILE A 69 23.44 15.13 -5.41
N ILE A 70 22.27 14.98 -4.80
CA ILE A 70 21.01 15.52 -5.33
C ILE A 70 21.13 17.02 -5.57
N VAL A 71 21.59 17.79 -4.59
CA VAL A 71 21.71 19.25 -4.68
C VAL A 71 22.67 19.68 -5.79
N SER A 72 23.83 19.04 -5.89
CA SER A 72 24.88 19.39 -6.85
C SER A 72 24.54 19.04 -8.31
N GLN A 73 23.70 18.04 -8.56
CA GLN A 73 23.34 17.64 -9.92
C GLN A 73 22.05 18.31 -10.41
N SER A 74 22.07 18.76 -11.66
CA SER A 74 20.91 19.35 -12.34
C SER A 74 19.92 18.30 -12.83
N LYS A 75 20.41 17.10 -13.18
CA LYS A 75 19.59 15.94 -13.57
C LYS A 75 19.44 14.96 -12.42
N CYS A 76 18.38 14.17 -12.45
CA CYS A 76 18.15 13.11 -11.48
C CYS A 76 19.21 12.00 -11.65
N PRO A 77 20.01 11.68 -10.61
CA PRO A 77 20.96 10.58 -10.66
C PRO A 77 20.24 9.25 -10.88
N VAL A 78 20.82 8.37 -11.72
CA VAL A 78 20.18 7.10 -12.11
C VAL A 78 19.96 6.19 -10.91
N ASP A 79 20.91 6.17 -9.97
CA ASP A 79 20.88 5.42 -8.72
C ASP A 79 19.83 5.93 -7.71
N LEU A 80 19.34 7.17 -7.88
CA LEU A 80 18.31 7.77 -7.01
C LEU A 80 16.95 7.88 -7.68
N ARG A 81 16.89 7.62 -9.00
CA ARG A 81 15.67 7.71 -9.78
C ARG A 81 14.55 6.86 -9.19
N GLU A 82 14.86 5.65 -8.73
CA GLU A 82 13.84 4.77 -8.17
C GLU A 82 13.18 5.36 -6.92
N ALA A 83 14.00 5.79 -5.96
CA ALA A 83 13.50 6.38 -4.72
C ALA A 83 12.69 7.66 -4.98
N LEU A 84 13.22 8.56 -5.80
CA LEU A 84 12.59 9.85 -6.10
C LEU A 84 11.26 9.68 -6.84
N SER A 85 11.24 8.89 -7.92
CA SER A 85 10.02 8.59 -8.67
C SER A 85 8.98 7.89 -7.79
N SER A 86 9.40 7.00 -6.90
CA SER A 86 8.50 6.29 -5.99
C SER A 86 7.85 7.20 -4.95
N LEU A 87 8.60 8.15 -4.36
CA LEU A 87 8.02 9.12 -3.44
C LEU A 87 7.05 10.06 -4.15
N ILE A 88 7.38 10.50 -5.37
CA ILE A 88 6.49 11.32 -6.19
C ILE A 88 5.17 10.58 -6.49
N PHE A 89 5.27 9.29 -6.86
CA PHE A 89 4.10 8.46 -7.12
C PHE A 89 3.27 8.23 -5.85
N ALA A 90 3.91 8.04 -4.69
CA ALA A 90 3.24 7.82 -3.42
C ALA A 90 2.54 9.09 -2.88
N ALA A 91 3.06 10.28 -3.15
CA ALA A 91 2.56 11.55 -2.62
C ALA A 91 1.03 11.73 -2.72
N PRO A 92 0.38 11.62 -3.91
CA PRO A 92 -1.07 11.74 -4.01
C PRO A 92 -1.86 10.55 -3.44
N ARG A 93 -1.19 9.44 -3.11
CA ARG A 93 -1.80 8.17 -2.65
C ARG A 93 -1.69 7.97 -1.14
N CYS A 94 -0.89 8.78 -0.46
CA CYS A 94 -0.65 8.70 0.97
C CYS A 94 -1.03 10.01 1.67
N ALA A 95 -2.33 10.32 1.71
CA ALA A 95 -2.85 11.55 2.32
C ALA A 95 -2.48 11.71 3.81
N ASP A 96 -2.26 10.60 4.53
CA ASP A 96 -1.80 10.60 5.92
C ASP A 96 -0.36 11.12 6.09
N ILE A 97 0.41 11.25 5.01
CA ILE A 97 1.80 11.74 5.00
C ILE A 97 1.89 12.98 4.07
N PRO A 98 1.39 14.14 4.50
CA PRO A 98 1.35 15.33 3.66
C PRO A 98 2.75 15.83 3.26
N GLU A 99 3.80 15.52 4.02
CA GLU A 99 5.18 15.87 3.66
C GLU A 99 5.63 15.27 2.31
N LEU A 100 4.98 14.20 1.84
CA LEU A 100 5.29 13.65 0.51
C LEU A 100 4.88 14.61 -0.61
N GLN A 101 3.88 15.46 -0.40
CA GLN A 101 3.53 16.50 -1.37
C GLN A 101 4.63 17.57 -1.43
N ASP A 102 5.15 18.00 -0.28
CA ASP A 102 6.28 18.93 -0.24
C ASP A 102 7.50 18.34 -0.98
N ILE A 103 7.79 17.06 -0.77
CA ILE A 103 8.86 16.34 -1.48
C ILE A 103 8.62 16.34 -3.00
N ARG A 104 7.39 16.05 -3.42
CA ARG A 104 6.99 16.06 -4.84
C ARG A 104 7.18 17.44 -5.46
N ASP A 105 6.77 18.50 -4.77
CA ASP A 105 6.85 19.86 -5.27
C ASP A 105 8.31 20.34 -5.37
N LEU A 106 9.14 20.01 -4.38
CA LEU A 106 10.57 20.29 -4.40
C LEU A 106 11.26 19.60 -5.59
N PHE A 107 10.98 18.33 -5.82
CA PHE A 107 11.57 17.60 -6.96
C PHE A 107 10.96 17.99 -8.31
N GLY A 108 9.72 18.45 -8.33
CA GLY A 108 9.10 19.06 -9.50
C GLY A 108 9.76 20.39 -9.88
N ALA A 109 10.10 21.23 -8.89
CA ALA A 109 10.85 22.47 -9.12
C ALA A 109 12.28 22.18 -9.61
N LYS A 110 12.92 21.14 -9.08
CA LYS A 110 14.32 20.80 -9.39
C LYS A 110 14.50 20.06 -10.72
N TYR A 111 13.68 19.06 -11.00
CA TYR A 111 13.83 18.16 -12.17
C TYR A 111 12.76 18.37 -13.23
N GLY A 112 11.80 19.26 -12.99
CA GLY A 112 10.77 19.64 -13.93
C GLY A 112 9.47 18.86 -13.80
N LYS A 113 8.39 19.45 -14.33
CA LYS A 113 7.03 18.89 -14.27
C LYS A 113 6.90 17.57 -15.04
N GLU A 114 7.65 17.39 -16.13
CA GLU A 114 7.65 16.13 -16.89
C GLU A 114 8.20 14.96 -16.09
N PHE A 115 9.20 15.19 -15.23
CA PHE A 115 9.72 14.15 -14.33
C PHE A 115 8.63 13.69 -13.35
N VAL A 116 7.91 14.64 -12.77
CA VAL A 116 6.79 14.35 -11.87
C VAL A 116 5.65 13.64 -12.59
N ALA A 117 5.27 14.11 -13.78
CA ALA A 117 4.20 13.52 -14.58
C ALA A 117 4.54 12.09 -14.99
N ALA A 118 5.77 11.83 -15.44
CA ALA A 118 6.23 10.49 -15.80
C ALA A 118 6.09 9.49 -14.65
N ALA A 119 6.47 9.89 -13.44
CA ALA A 119 6.30 9.06 -12.24
C ALA A 119 4.83 8.90 -11.84
N ALA A 120 4.04 9.97 -11.85
CA ALA A 120 2.64 9.94 -11.44
C ALA A 120 1.75 9.08 -12.36
N GLU A 121 2.01 9.15 -13.67
CA GLU A 121 1.27 8.47 -14.74
C GLU A 121 1.85 7.09 -15.09
N LEU A 122 2.93 6.66 -14.44
CA LEU A 122 3.62 5.40 -14.72
C LEU A 122 4.02 5.25 -16.20
N ARG A 123 4.58 6.31 -16.79
CA ARG A 123 5.11 6.28 -18.17
C ARG A 123 6.24 5.23 -18.30
N PRO A 124 6.55 4.75 -19.52
CA PRO A 124 7.71 3.90 -19.74
C PRO A 124 8.97 4.50 -19.12
N ASP A 125 9.76 3.65 -18.47
CA ASP A 125 10.99 4.02 -17.76
C ASP A 125 10.80 5.07 -16.65
N CYS A 126 9.60 5.28 -16.12
CA CYS A 126 9.37 6.24 -15.02
C CYS A 126 10.25 5.96 -13.78
N GLY A 127 10.67 4.71 -13.62
CA GLY A 127 11.55 4.27 -12.53
C GLY A 127 10.82 4.12 -11.20
N VAL A 128 9.49 4.13 -11.16
CA VAL A 128 8.76 3.88 -9.91
C VAL A 128 8.97 2.43 -9.46
N ASN A 129 9.26 2.24 -8.18
CA ASN A 129 9.43 0.92 -7.60
C ASN A 129 8.16 0.07 -7.79
N ARG A 130 8.32 -1.13 -8.35
CA ARG A 130 7.21 -2.01 -8.71
C ARG A 130 6.34 -2.39 -7.50
N THR A 131 6.96 -2.64 -6.35
CA THR A 131 6.22 -2.99 -5.14
C THR A 131 5.37 -1.81 -4.65
N ILE A 132 5.89 -0.58 -4.69
CA ILE A 132 5.09 0.62 -4.38
C ILE A 132 3.87 0.73 -5.29
N ILE A 133 4.02 0.49 -6.60
CA ILE A 133 2.89 0.48 -7.54
C ILE A 133 1.86 -0.55 -7.11
N GLU A 134 2.30 -1.79 -6.89
CA GLU A 134 1.42 -2.90 -6.51
C GLU A 134 0.68 -2.64 -5.19
N LYS A 135 1.35 -2.05 -4.21
CA LYS A 135 0.79 -1.79 -2.87
C LYS A 135 -0.11 -0.56 -2.78
N LEU A 136 0.16 0.49 -3.54
CA LEU A 136 -0.61 1.74 -3.52
C LEU A 136 -1.64 1.86 -4.65
N SER A 137 -1.67 0.92 -5.60
CA SER A 137 -2.71 0.89 -6.61
C SER A 137 -4.05 0.45 -6.03
N VAL A 138 -5.12 1.17 -6.38
CA VAL A 138 -6.48 0.78 -6.04
C VAL A 138 -6.87 -0.40 -6.93
N LYS A 139 -6.62 -1.62 -6.43
CA LYS A 139 -7.02 -2.88 -7.07
C LYS A 139 -7.73 -3.75 -6.06
N THR A 140 -8.83 -4.38 -6.49
CA THR A 140 -9.49 -5.42 -5.71
C THR A 140 -8.52 -6.59 -5.54
N PRO A 141 -8.23 -7.03 -4.30
CA PRO A 141 -7.42 -8.23 -4.08
C PRO A 141 -8.08 -9.44 -4.74
N ASN A 142 -7.27 -10.36 -5.27
CA ASN A 142 -7.80 -11.60 -5.86
C ASN A 142 -8.52 -12.47 -4.80
N GLY A 143 -9.40 -13.35 -5.25
CA GLY A 143 -10.16 -14.26 -4.38
C GLY A 143 -9.25 -15.13 -3.51
N GLU A 144 -8.13 -15.61 -4.08
CA GLU A 144 -7.15 -16.45 -3.38
C GLU A 144 -6.52 -15.77 -2.17
N VAL A 145 -6.07 -14.51 -2.31
CA VAL A 145 -5.46 -13.74 -1.21
C VAL A 145 -6.48 -13.45 -0.12
N LYS A 146 -7.73 -13.12 -0.50
CA LYS A 146 -8.83 -12.92 0.45
C LYS A 146 -9.10 -14.21 1.23
N LEU A 147 -9.31 -15.32 0.53
CA LEU A 147 -9.62 -16.61 1.14
C LEU A 147 -8.48 -17.11 2.03
N LYS A 148 -7.23 -16.98 1.57
CA LYS A 148 -6.05 -17.33 2.36
C LYS A 148 -6.00 -16.55 3.67
N LEU A 149 -6.20 -15.23 3.62
CA LEU A 149 -6.18 -14.40 4.82
C LEU A 149 -7.35 -14.71 5.77
N MET A 150 -8.54 -14.99 5.24
CA MET A 150 -9.68 -15.44 6.06
C MET A 150 -9.36 -16.75 6.78
N LYS A 151 -8.81 -17.75 6.07
CA LYS A 151 -8.38 -19.05 6.65
C LYS A 151 -7.29 -18.86 7.71
N GLU A 152 -6.32 -17.97 7.47
CA GLU A 152 -5.28 -17.62 8.44
C GLU A 152 -5.86 -17.01 9.72
N ILE A 153 -6.80 -16.06 9.59
CA ILE A 153 -7.43 -15.41 10.74
C ILE A 153 -8.36 -16.38 11.50
N ALA A 154 -9.15 -17.21 10.80
CA ALA A 154 -9.95 -18.24 11.45
C ALA A 154 -9.08 -19.16 12.32
N LYS A 155 -7.92 -19.59 11.77
CA LYS A 155 -6.94 -20.40 12.51
C LYS A 155 -6.31 -19.66 13.68
N GLU A 156 -5.93 -18.39 13.51
CA GLU A 156 -5.33 -17.54 14.56
C GLU A 156 -6.25 -17.43 15.79
N TYR A 157 -7.55 -17.25 15.57
CA TYR A 157 -8.55 -17.07 16.62
C TYR A 157 -9.32 -18.35 16.99
N GLN A 158 -8.91 -19.50 16.46
CA GLN A 158 -9.52 -20.82 16.72
C GLN A 158 -11.03 -20.85 16.41
N VAL A 159 -11.43 -20.20 15.33
CA VAL A 159 -12.82 -20.22 14.83
C VAL A 159 -12.98 -21.42 13.92
N ASP A 160 -13.94 -22.29 14.25
CA ASP A 160 -14.39 -23.35 13.35
C ASP A 160 -15.31 -22.73 12.29
N TRP A 161 -14.76 -22.52 11.10
CA TRP A 161 -15.41 -21.85 9.98
C TRP A 161 -15.31 -22.71 8.73
N ASP A 162 -16.46 -22.95 8.08
CA ASP A 162 -16.52 -23.61 6.78
C ASP A 162 -16.30 -22.59 5.65
N PRO A 163 -15.17 -22.67 4.90
CA PRO A 163 -14.87 -21.71 3.85
C PRO A 163 -15.69 -21.91 2.57
N ALA A 164 -16.52 -22.96 2.44
CA ALA A 164 -17.15 -23.35 1.18
C ALA A 164 -17.98 -22.23 0.53
N GLU A 165 -18.78 -21.50 1.31
CA GLU A 165 -19.59 -20.38 0.78
C GLU A 165 -18.68 -19.26 0.25
N SER A 166 -17.74 -18.79 1.07
CA SER A 166 -16.82 -17.74 0.67
C SER A 166 -15.91 -18.16 -0.48
N GLU A 167 -15.50 -19.42 -0.55
CA GLU A 167 -14.73 -19.98 -1.66
C GLU A 167 -15.54 -19.94 -2.96
N ALA A 168 -16.79 -20.41 -2.94
CA ALA A 168 -17.69 -20.35 -4.09
C ALA A 168 -17.88 -18.90 -4.59
N GLU A 169 -18.22 -17.97 -3.69
CA GLU A 169 -18.46 -16.56 -4.05
C GLU A 169 -17.21 -15.85 -4.56
N LEU A 170 -16.03 -16.13 -3.99
CA LEU A 170 -14.77 -15.47 -4.40
C LEU A 170 -14.24 -15.94 -5.74
N PHE A 171 -14.66 -17.12 -6.20
CA PHE A 171 -14.25 -17.73 -7.48
C PHE A 171 -15.35 -17.77 -8.54
N LYS A 172 -16.54 -17.20 -8.27
CA LYS A 172 -17.56 -16.99 -9.31
C LYS A 172 -16.96 -16.22 -10.48
N ARG A 173 -17.24 -16.67 -11.70
CA ARG A 173 -16.75 -15.99 -12.90
C ARG A 173 -17.56 -14.69 -13.07
N PRO A 174 -16.97 -13.64 -13.66
CA PRO A 174 -17.71 -12.41 -13.95
C PRO A 174 -18.99 -12.63 -14.79
N GLU A 175 -19.04 -13.72 -15.56
CA GLU A 175 -20.18 -14.14 -16.39
C GLU A 175 -21.39 -14.62 -15.55
N ASP A 176 -21.17 -15.02 -14.30
CA ASP A 176 -22.21 -15.57 -13.40
C ASP A 176 -22.89 -14.47 -12.53
N LEU A 177 -22.54 -13.19 -12.75
CA LEU A 177 -23.03 -12.03 -11.99
C LEU A 177 -24.13 -11.23 -12.71
N LEU A 178 -24.65 -11.76 -13.84
CA LEU A 178 -25.70 -11.15 -14.67
C LEU A 178 -27.08 -11.74 -14.41
#